data_AF-A0A538GL56-F1
#
_entry.id   AF-A0A538GL56-F1
#
_cell.length_a   1.000
_cell.length_b   1.000
_cell.length_c   1.000
_cell.angle_alpha   90.00
_cell.angle_beta   90.00
_cell.angle_gamma   90.00
#
_symmetry.space_group_name_H-M   'P 1'
#
loop_
_entity.id
_entity.type
_entity.pdbx_description
1 polymer ?
#
loop_
_entity_poly.entity_id
_entity_poly.type
_entity_poly.pdbx_seq_one_letter_code
_entity_poly.pdbx_strand_id
1 'polypeptide(L)'
;MAEDEQKLVEELQSELAKLKVSDLLLQTLYTVSSLGYHRLSGETKDLGQAKLAIDSLIALLPVLEGEVPEEALRDFRQVLANLQLAYASAASQ
;
A
#
# COMPACT_ATOMS: atom_id res chain seq x y z
N MET A 1 35.63 -4.65 17.40
CA MET A 1 34.98 -3.32 17.26
C MET A 1 34.87 -2.92 15.79
N ALA A 2 35.95 -2.59 15.08
CA ALA A 2 35.85 -2.23 13.65
C ALA A 2 35.42 -3.42 12.73
N GLU A 3 35.90 -4.63 13.02
CA GLU A 3 35.51 -5.84 12.26
C GLU A 3 34.06 -6.27 12.52
N ASP A 4 33.55 -6.06 13.74
CA ASP A 4 32.16 -6.38 14.11
C ASP A 4 31.18 -5.41 13.44
N GLU A 5 31.54 -4.13 13.37
CA GLU A 5 30.78 -3.09 12.66
C GLU A 5 30.77 -3.35 11.14
N GLN A 6 31.90 -3.77 10.57
CA GLN A 6 31.97 -4.16 9.14
C GLN A 6 31.08 -5.35 8.83
N LYS A 7 31.10 -6.42 9.64
CA LYS A 7 30.22 -7.58 9.48
C LYS A 7 28.75 -7.20 9.57
N LEU A 8 28.39 -6.34 10.53
CA LEU A 8 27.01 -5.86 10.68
C LEU A 8 26.55 -5.08 9.43
N VAL A 9 27.42 -4.24 8.86
CA VAL A 9 27.12 -3.51 7.63
C VAL A 9 26.94 -4.46 6.44
N GLU A 10 27.82 -5.46 6.28
CA GLU A 10 27.71 -6.47 5.22
C GLU A 10 26.43 -7.30 5.34
N GLU A 11 26.08 -7.73 6.55
CA GLU A 11 24.82 -8.45 6.83
C GLU A 11 23.61 -7.59 6.47
N LEU A 12 23.59 -6.32 6.89
CA LEU A 12 22.50 -5.40 6.58
C LEU A 12 22.37 -5.15 5.07
N GLN A 13 23.49 -4.97 4.36
CA GLN A 13 23.50 -4.82 2.90
C GLN A 13 22.94 -6.07 2.19
N SER A 14 23.32 -7.25 2.66
CA SER A 14 22.81 -8.53 2.16
C SER A 14 21.30 -8.65 2.36
N GLU A 15 20.76 -8.27 3.53
CA GLU A 15 19.32 -8.29 3.75
C GLU A 15 18.57 -7.25 2.90
N LEU A 16 19.10 -6.03 2.78
CA LEU A 16 18.51 -5.01 1.92
C LEU A 16 18.47 -5.43 0.45
N ALA A 17 19.49 -6.15 -0.02
CA ALA A 17 19.54 -6.67 -1.38
C ALA A 17 18.46 -7.74 -1.68
N LYS A 18 17.87 -8.36 -0.66
CA LYS A 18 16.79 -9.34 -0.81
C LYS A 18 15.41 -8.70 -0.93
N LEU A 19 15.27 -7.43 -0.54
CA LEU A 19 13.99 -6.74 -0.59
C LEU A 19 13.55 -6.53 -2.04
N LYS A 20 12.32 -6.95 -2.34
CA LYS A 20 11.71 -6.69 -3.64
C LYS A 20 10.88 -5.42 -3.58
N VAL A 21 10.95 -4.64 -4.65
CA VAL A 21 10.10 -3.45 -4.81
C VAL A 21 8.62 -3.84 -4.78
N SER A 22 8.27 -4.99 -5.37
CA SER A 22 6.89 -5.49 -5.40
C SER A 22 6.33 -5.81 -4.00
N ASP A 23 7.14 -6.38 -3.11
CA ASP A 23 6.77 -6.65 -1.72
C ASP A 23 6.48 -5.33 -0.96
N LEU A 24 7.34 -4.32 -1.14
CA LEU A 24 7.15 -3.00 -0.54
C LEU A 24 5.90 -2.29 -1.07
N LEU A 25 5.63 -2.40 -2.37
CA LEU A 25 4.44 -1.82 -3.00
C LEU A 25 3.16 -2.51 -2.50
N LEU A 26 3.14 -3.83 -2.29
CA LEU A 26 2.00 -4.51 -1.65
C LEU A 26 1.75 -4.00 -0.23
N GLN A 27 2.80 -3.84 0.57
CA GLN A 27 2.68 -3.27 1.92
C GLN A 27 2.18 -1.81 1.88
N THR A 28 2.63 -1.05 0.88
CA THR A 28 2.18 0.33 0.66
C THR A 28 0.69 0.35 0.30
N LEU A 29 0.23 -0.51 -0.61
CA LEU A 29 -1.18 -0.64 -0.96
C LEU A 29 -2.03 -0.96 0.27
N TYR A 30 -1.59 -1.87 1.13
CA TYR A 30 -2.27 -2.17 2.40
C TYR A 30 -2.41 -0.93 3.28
N THR A 31 -1.29 -0.23 3.51
CA THR A 31 -1.23 0.96 4.38
C THR A 31 -2.11 2.09 3.84
N VAL A 32 -2.01 2.37 2.54
CA VAL A 32 -2.80 3.40 1.85
C VAL A 32 -4.29 3.06 1.87
N SER A 33 -4.65 1.79 1.66
CA SER A 33 -6.05 1.34 1.75
C SER A 33 -6.62 1.58 3.14
N SER A 34 -5.89 1.17 4.18
CA SER A 34 -6.30 1.34 5.58
C SER A 34 -6.51 2.82 5.92
N LEU A 35 -5.54 3.67 5.56
CA LEU A 35 -5.67 5.12 5.75
C LEU A 35 -6.88 5.67 4.98
N GLY A 36 -7.09 5.23 3.73
CA GLY A 36 -8.23 5.63 2.91
C GLY A 36 -9.57 5.43 3.62
N TYR A 37 -9.79 4.26 4.23
CA TYR A 37 -11.00 4.00 5.02
C TYR A 37 -11.14 4.93 6.23
N HIS A 38 -10.06 5.18 6.96
CA HIS A 38 -10.07 6.09 8.13
C HIS A 38 -10.38 7.55 7.76
N ARG A 39 -10.20 7.93 6.50
CA ARG A 39 -10.52 9.28 5.98
C ARG A 39 -11.95 9.43 5.48
N LEU A 40 -12.77 8.37 5.49
CA LEU A 40 -14.16 8.44 5.03
C LEU A 40 -15.15 9.00 6.06
N SER A 41 -14.83 8.94 7.35
CA SER A 41 -15.77 9.30 8.43
C SER A 41 -15.07 9.70 9.73
N GLY A 42 -15.84 10.18 10.71
CA GLY A 42 -15.34 10.54 12.03
C GLY A 42 -14.54 11.84 12.05
N GLU A 43 -13.77 12.05 13.12
CA GLU A 43 -12.97 13.27 13.33
C GLU A 43 -11.84 13.45 12.31
N THR A 44 -11.38 12.34 11.72
CA THR A 44 -10.30 12.34 10.71
C THR A 44 -10.81 12.39 9.27
N LYS A 45 -12.13 12.63 9.06
CA LYS A 45 -12.75 12.65 7.73
C LYS A 45 -12.06 13.69 6.83
N ASP A 46 -11.54 13.21 5.71
CA ASP A 46 -10.92 14.01 4.66
C ASP A 46 -11.12 13.30 3.31
N LEU A 47 -12.12 13.74 2.55
CA LEU A 47 -12.45 13.14 1.26
C LEU A 47 -11.37 13.39 0.20
N GLY A 48 -10.53 14.42 0.35
CA GLY A 48 -9.38 14.64 -0.54
C GLY A 48 -8.33 13.54 -0.34
N GLN A 49 -8.02 13.23 0.91
CA GLN A 49 -7.09 12.15 1.26
C GLN A 49 -7.65 10.76 0.90
N ALA A 50 -8.94 10.52 1.11
CA ALA A 50 -9.58 9.26 0.69
C ALA A 50 -9.52 9.08 -0.83
N LYS A 51 -9.76 10.17 -1.59
CA LYS A 51 -9.61 10.16 -3.05
C LYS A 51 -8.16 9.88 -3.48
N LEU A 52 -7.19 10.51 -2.83
CA LEU A 52 -5.77 10.26 -3.11
C LEU A 52 -5.40 8.78 -2.90
N ALA A 53 -5.93 8.15 -1.85
CA ALA A 53 -5.74 6.72 -1.62
C ALA A 53 -6.35 5.88 -2.76
N ILE A 54 -7.58 6.16 -3.18
CA ILE A 54 -8.24 5.48 -4.31
C ILE A 54 -7.42 5.62 -5.60
N ASP A 55 -7.01 6.84 -5.94
CA ASP A 55 -6.26 7.12 -7.17
C ASP A 55 -4.89 6.41 -7.15
N SER A 56 -4.27 6.32 -5.97
CA SER A 56 -3.02 5.58 -5.77
C SER A 56 -3.20 4.08 -6.01
N LEU A 57 -4.27 3.47 -5.49
CA LEU A 57 -4.60 2.07 -5.73
C LEU A 57 -4.86 1.79 -7.22
N ILE A 58 -5.62 2.67 -7.89
CA ILE A 58 -5.89 2.57 -9.33
C ILE A 58 -4.58 2.58 -10.13
N ALA A 59 -3.64 3.45 -9.77
CA ALA A 59 -2.37 3.58 -10.49
C ALA A 59 -1.40 2.43 -10.22
N LEU A 60 -1.34 1.93 -8.98
CA LEU A 60 -0.34 0.93 -8.57
C LEU A 60 -0.75 -0.51 -8.86
N LEU A 61 -2.05 -0.84 -8.89
CA LEU A 61 -2.48 -2.22 -9.14
C LEU A 61 -2.02 -2.77 -10.50
N PRO A 62 -2.14 -2.04 -11.63
CA PRO A 62 -1.63 -2.50 -12.92
C PRO A 62 -0.10 -2.66 -12.94
N VAL A 63 0.62 -1.84 -12.17
CA VAL A 63 2.10 -1.90 -12.11
C VAL A 63 2.59 -3.20 -11.45
N LEU A 64 1.76 -3.82 -10.62
CA LEU A 64 2.10 -5.06 -9.92
C LEU A 64 1.68 -6.34 -10.68
N GLU A 65 1.05 -6.21 -11.85
CA GLU A 65 0.69 -7.36 -12.67
C GLU A 65 1.93 -8.15 -13.11
N GLY A 66 1.96 -9.45 -12.83
CA GLY A 66 3.10 -10.32 -13.13
C GLY A 66 4.26 -10.26 -12.13
N GLU A 67 4.27 -9.27 -11.24
CA GLU A 67 5.34 -9.08 -10.23
C GLU A 67 4.99 -9.68 -8.86
N VAL A 68 3.70 -9.99 -8.63
CA VAL A 68 3.17 -10.54 -7.37
C VAL A 68 2.15 -11.65 -7.63
N PRO A 69 1.80 -12.48 -6.63
CA PRO A 69 0.75 -13.49 -6.77
C PRO A 69 -0.58 -12.90 -7.22
N GLU A 70 -1.26 -13.57 -8.15
CA GLU A 70 -2.52 -13.09 -8.74
C GLU A 70 -3.63 -12.96 -7.68
N GLU A 71 -3.63 -13.81 -6.66
CA GLU A 71 -4.56 -13.76 -5.55
C GLU A 71 -4.45 -12.44 -4.78
N ALA A 72 -3.23 -11.95 -4.55
CA ALA A 72 -3.01 -10.67 -3.88
C ALA A 72 -3.59 -9.49 -4.68
N LEU A 73 -3.38 -9.49 -6.01
CA LEU A 73 -3.96 -8.47 -6.88
C LEU A 73 -5.48 -8.51 -6.89
N ARG A 74 -6.08 -9.71 -6.92
CA ARG A 74 -7.53 -9.88 -6.84
C ARG A 74 -8.08 -9.32 -5.55
N ASP A 75 -7.44 -9.61 -4.42
CA ASP A 75 -7.88 -9.15 -3.11
C ASP A 75 -7.80 -7.61 -3.01
N PHE A 76 -6.74 -6.99 -3.51
CA PHE A 76 -6.65 -5.53 -3.55
C PHE A 76 -7.62 -4.87 -4.54
N ARG A 77 -7.97 -5.51 -5.66
CA ARG A 77 -9.05 -5.04 -6.55
C ARG A 77 -10.40 -5.01 -5.81
N GLN A 78 -10.67 -6.01 -4.98
CA GLN A 78 -11.87 -6.01 -4.13
C GLN A 78 -11.82 -4.88 -3.08
N VAL A 79 -10.67 -4.67 -2.44
CA VAL A 79 -10.46 -3.56 -1.49
C VAL A 79 -10.71 -2.21 -2.16
N LEU A 80 -10.18 -1.99 -3.38
CA LEU A 80 -10.38 -0.78 -4.17
C LEU A 80 -11.87 -0.55 -4.46
N ALA A 81 -12.57 -1.56 -4.96
CA ALA A 81 -14.00 -1.46 -5.27
C ALA A 81 -14.83 -1.10 -4.03
N ASN A 82 -14.55 -1.75 -2.89
CA ASN A 82 -15.23 -1.45 -1.63
C ASN A 82 -14.94 -0.02 -1.15
N LEU A 83 -13.68 0.43 -1.27
CA LEU A 83 -13.28 1.77 -0.87
C LEU A 83 -13.95 2.84 -1.74
N GLN A 84 -14.07 2.61 -3.05
CA GLN A 84 -14.77 3.51 -3.98
C GLN A 84 -16.27 3.60 -3.65
N LEU A 85 -16.94 2.49 -3.34
CA LEU A 85 -18.34 2.49 -2.94
C LEU A 85 -18.56 3.25 -1.61
N ALA A 86 -17.69 3.00 -0.63
CA ALA A 86 -17.75 3.69 0.66
C ALA A 86 -17.46 5.19 0.49
N TYR A 87 -16.52 5.56 -0.38
CA TYR A 87 -16.24 6.95 -0.75
C TYR A 87 -17.44 7.65 -1.38
N ALA A 88 -18.06 7.03 -2.38
CA ALA A 88 -19.25 7.59 -3.03
C ALA A 88 -20.37 7.84 -2.00
N SER A 89 -20.59 6.88 -1.10
CA SER A 89 -21.56 6.99 -0.01
C SER A 89 -21.23 8.11 0.98
N ALA A 90 -19.94 8.31 1.27
CA ALA A 90 -19.47 9.36 2.20
C ALA A 90 -19.47 10.76 1.58
N ALA A 91 -19.36 10.86 0.26
CA ALA A 91 -19.40 12.09 -0.52
C ALA A 91 -20.83 12.56 -0.83
N SER A 92 -21.82 11.65 -0.80
CA SER A 92 -23.24 11.96 -0.97
C SER A 92 -23.98 12.29 0.33
N GLN A 93 -23.30 12.22 1.48
CA GLN A 93 -23.81 12.61 2.80
C GLN A 93 -23.47 14.07 3.10
#